data_AF-A0A960ZG72-F1
#
_entry.id   AF-A0A960ZG72-F1
#
_cell.length_a   1.000
_cell.length_b   1.000
_cell.length_c   1.000
_cell.angle_alpha   90.00
_cell.angle_beta   90.00
_cell.angle_gamma   90.00
#
_symmetry.space_group_name_H-M   'P 1'
#
loop_
_entity.id
_entity.type
_entity.pdbx_description
1 polymer ?
#
loop_
_entity_poly.entity_id
_entity_poly.type
_entity_poly.pdbx_seq_one_letter_code
_entity_poly.pdbx_strand_id
1 'polypeptide(L)' 'MIPENDVITSISSHRSIRNYKSDPIADDVLQTILQAGLRASSSGNMQTWSVIVTRTEEKKRQLYQAHYE' A
#
# COMPACT_ATOMS: atom_id res chain seq x y z
N MET A 1 -6.81 -28.71 -8.16
CA MET A 1 -7.65 -27.78 -7.38
C MET A 1 -6.71 -26.89 -6.58
N ILE A 2 -6.83 -25.56 -6.68
CA ILE A 2 -6.01 -24.66 -5.85
C ILE A 2 -6.53 -24.78 -4.42
N PRO A 3 -5.67 -24.99 -3.40
CA PRO A 3 -6.12 -25.07 -2.01
C PRO A 3 -6.79 -23.76 -1.59
N GLU A 4 -7.97 -23.86 -0.98
CA GLU A 4 -8.68 -22.71 -0.44
C GLU A 4 -8.10 -22.34 0.93
N ASN A 5 -7.66 -21.09 1.07
CA ASN A 5 -7.29 -20.48 2.33
C ASN A 5 -7.42 -18.95 2.20
N ASP A 6 -7.39 -18.26 3.34
CA ASP A 6 -7.60 -16.81 3.40
C ASP A 6 -6.64 -16.02 2.50
N VAL A 7 -5.40 -16.48 2.34
CA VAL A 7 -4.38 -15.81 1.50
C VAL A 7 -4.74 -15.93 0.02
N ILE A 8 -5.04 -17.15 -0.45
CA ILE A 8 -5.42 -17.41 -1.85
C ILE A 8 -6.73 -16.69 -2.20
N THR A 9 -7.70 -16.69 -1.29
CA THR A 9 -8.96 -15.97 -1.46
C THR A 9 -8.73 -14.47 -1.58
N SER A 10 -7.94 -13.88 -0.67
CA SER A 10 -7.63 -12.45 -0.67
C SER A 10 -6.96 -11.98 -1.96
N ILE A 11 -5.97 -12.73 -2.46
CA ILE A 11 -5.26 -12.43 -3.71
C ILE A 11 -6.22 -12.54 -4.90
N SER A 12 -7.03 -13.61 -4.95
CA SER A 12 -7.93 -13.87 -6.09
C SER A 12 -9.11 -12.88 -6.15
N SER A 13 -9.56 -12.39 -4.99
CA SER A 13 -10.62 -11.37 -4.91
C SER A 13 -10.14 -9.94 -5.15
N HIS A 14 -8.84 -9.71 -5.29
CA HIS A 14 -8.27 -8.37 -5.43
C HIS A 14 -8.89 -7.58 -6.60
N ARG A 15 -9.20 -6.30 -6.37
CA ARG A 15 -9.59 -5.32 -7.39
C ARG A 15 -8.90 -3.99 -7.09
N SER A 16 -8.52 -3.26 -8.13
CA SER A 16 -8.02 -1.89 -7.96
C SER A 16 -9.17 -0.95 -7.59
N ILE A 17 -9.13 -0.43 -6.37
CA ILE A 17 -10.11 0.55 -5.86
C ILE A 17 -9.70 1.96 -6.33
N ARG A 18 -10.66 2.77 -6.77
CA ARG A 18 -10.43 4.14 -7.29
C ARG A 18 -11.30 5.21 -6.63
N ASN A 19 -12.11 4.83 -5.64
CA ASN A 19 -12.89 5.75 -4.83
C ASN A 19 -12.73 5.33 -3.36
N TYR A 20 -12.28 6.26 -2.53
CA TYR A 20 -11.88 6.01 -1.14
C TYR A 20 -12.66 6.90 -0.20
N LYS A 21 -12.90 6.43 1.03
CA LYS A 21 -13.45 7.27 2.09
C LYS A 21 -12.41 8.30 2.54
N SER A 22 -12.87 9.40 3.13
CA SER A 22 -12.02 10.43 3.74
C SER A 22 -11.44 10.00 5.09
N ASP A 23 -11.95 8.93 5.69
CA ASP A 23 -11.49 8.42 6.98
C ASP A 23 -10.01 8.01 6.93
N PRO A 24 -9.16 8.51 7.83
CA PRO A 24 -7.79 8.06 7.91
C PRO A 24 -7.72 6.63 8.46
N ILE A 25 -6.74 5.85 8.00
CA ILE A 25 -6.40 4.58 8.66
C ILE A 25 -5.64 4.85 9.95
N ALA A 26 -5.87 3.98 10.94
CA ALA A 26 -5.11 3.96 12.19
C ALA A 26 -3.61 3.67 11.93
N ASP A 27 -2.76 4.18 12.82
CA ASP A 27 -1.30 4.09 12.64
C ASP A 27 -0.76 2.66 12.76
N ASP A 28 -1.37 1.82 13.58
CA ASP A 28 -1.04 0.40 13.74
C ASP A 28 -1.34 -0.41 12.47
N VAL A 29 -2.46 -0.12 11.81
CA VAL A 29 -2.83 -0.70 10.52
C VAL A 29 -1.81 -0.30 9.46
N LEU A 30 -1.46 0.99 9.37
CA LEU A 30 -0.42 1.46 8.45
C LEU A 30 0.91 0.75 8.71
N GLN A 31 1.34 0.70 9.97
CA GLN A 31 2.60 0.08 10.35
C GLN A 31 2.65 -1.40 9.98
N THR A 32 1.55 -2.12 10.20
CA THR A 32 1.43 -3.54 9.81
C THR A 32 1.63 -3.74 8.31
N ILE A 33 1.00 -2.89 7.49
CA ILE A 33 1.14 -2.94 6.02
C ILE A 33 2.59 -2.65 5.60
N LEU A 34 3.20 -1.61 6.17
CA LEU A 34 4.60 -1.27 5.87
C LEU A 34 5.53 -2.42 6.24
N GLN A 35 5.39 -2.99 7.44
CA GLN A 35 6.22 -4.12 7.88
C GLN A 35 6.02 -5.38 7.02
N ALA A 36 4.81 -5.63 6.51
CA ALA A 36 4.57 -6.72 5.58
C ALA A 36 5.29 -6.49 4.24
N GLY A 37 5.17 -5.29 3.67
CA GLY A 37 5.81 -4.94 2.40
C GLY A 37 7.34 -4.93 2.47
N LEU A 38 7.92 -4.41 3.55
CA LEU A 38 9.37 -4.36 3.76
C LEU A 38 10.04 -5.74 3.86
N ARG A 39 9.26 -6.81 4.08
CA ARG A 39 9.75 -8.19 4.09
C ARG A 39 9.86 -8.81 2.70
N ALA A 40 9.52 -8.08 1.64
CA ALA A 40 9.73 -8.55 0.27
C ALA A 40 11.22 -8.90 0.04
N SER A 41 11.47 -9.93 -0.77
CA SER A 41 12.85 -10.28 -1.14
C SER A 41 13.49 -9.13 -1.92
N SER A 42 14.76 -8.82 -1.63
CA SER A 42 15.56 -7.87 -2.39
C SER A 42 16.88 -8.49 -2.82
N SER A 43 17.40 -8.04 -3.98
CA SER A 43 18.71 -8.46 -4.47
C SER A 43 19.77 -8.14 -3.41
N GLY A 44 20.56 -9.16 -3.03
CA GLY A 44 21.59 -9.03 -2.00
C GLY A 44 21.10 -8.53 -0.63
N ASN A 45 19.80 -8.62 -0.35
CA ASN A 45 19.16 -8.02 0.83
C ASN A 45 19.37 -6.49 0.94
N MET A 46 19.60 -5.80 -0.18
CA MET A 46 19.97 -4.39 -0.19
C MET A 46 18.82 -3.45 0.21
N GLN A 47 17.56 -3.91 0.11
CA GLN A 47 16.37 -3.13 0.48
C GLN A 47 16.35 -1.73 -0.17
N THR A 48 16.62 -1.67 -1.49
CA THR A 48 16.79 -0.41 -2.25
C THR A 48 15.45 0.27 -2.59
N TRP A 49 14.59 0.44 -1.60
CA TRP A 49 13.31 1.12 -1.74
C TRP A 49 13.14 2.19 -0.67
N SER A 50 12.39 3.23 -1.02
CA SER A 50 11.93 4.24 -0.08
C SER A 50 10.41 4.30 -0.17
N VAL A 51 9.73 4.28 0.98
CA VAL A 51 8.28 4.45 1.06
C VAL A 51 8.00 5.79 1.73
N ILE A 52 7.34 6.70 1.00
CA ILE A 52 6.98 8.02 1.51
C ILE A 52 5.50 8.04 1.87
N VAL A 53 5.20 8.09 3.17
CA VAL A 53 3.83 8.17 3.67
C VAL A 53 3.37 9.62 3.67
N THR A 54 2.40 9.95 2.81
CA THR A 54 1.81 11.29 2.74
C THR A 54 0.45 11.32 3.44
N ARG A 55 0.35 12.07 4.55
CA ARG A 55 -0.91 12.22 5.31
C ARG A 55 -1.58 13.58 5.18
N THR A 56 -0.84 14.63 4.83
CA THR A 56 -1.40 15.98 4.77
C THR A 56 -2.15 16.23 3.47
N GLU A 57 -3.32 16.86 3.56
CA GLU A 57 -4.15 17.19 2.39
C GLU A 57 -3.42 18.13 1.43
N GLU A 58 -2.63 19.08 1.94
CA GLU A 58 -1.85 19.98 1.10
C GLU A 58 -0.84 19.21 0.23
N LYS A 59 -0.12 18.23 0.80
CA LYS A 59 0.83 17.43 0.02
C LYS A 59 0.12 16.50 -0.96
N LYS A 60 -1.03 15.92 -0.58
CA LYS A 60 -1.86 15.12 -1.49
C LYS A 60 -2.34 15.96 -2.68
N ARG A 61 -2.75 17.21 -2.45
CA ARG A 61 -3.18 18.14 -3.52
C ARG A 61 -2.04 18.47 -4.49
N GLN A 62 -0.83 18.69 -3.97
CA GLN A 62 0.38 18.91 -4.79
C GLN A 62 0.70 17.67 -5.64
N LEU A 63 0.64 16.47 -5.06
CA LEU A 63 0.86 15.21 -5.78
C LEU A 63 -0.22 14.94 -6.84
N TYR A 64 -1.47 15.27 -6.53
CA TYR A 64 -2.58 15.19 -7.48
C TYR A 64 -2.32 16.08 -8.68
N GLN A 65 -1.98 17.35 -8.48
CA GLN A 65 -1.68 18.27 -9.58
C GLN A 65 -0.57 17.73 -10.50
N ALA A 66 0.54 17.26 -9.93
CA ALA A 66 1.65 16.69 -10.69
C ALA A 66 1.31 15.39 -11.46
N HIS A 67 0.21 14.71 -11.13
CA HIS A 67 -0.24 13.52 -11.85
C HIS A 67 -0.99 13.84 -13.15
N TYR A 68 -1.55 15.05 -13.28
CA TYR A 68 -2.31 15.49 -14.45
C TYR A 68 -1.51 16.37 -15.43
N GLU A 69 -0.31 16.81 -15.04
CA GLU A 69 0.68 17.47 -15.91
C GLU A 69 1.43 16.44 -16.77
#